data_AF-A0A969QM46-F1
#
_entry.id   AF-A0A969QM46-F1
#
_cell.length_a   1.000
_cell.length_b   1.000
_cell.length_c   1.000
_cell.angle_alpha   90.00
_cell.angle_beta   90.00
_cell.angle_gamma   90.00
#
_symmetry.space_group_name_H-M   'P 1'
#
loop_
_entity.id
_entity.type
_entity.pdbx_description
1 polymer ?
#
loop_
_entity_poly.entity_id
_entity_poly.type
_entity_poly.pdbx_seq_one_letter_code
_entity_poly.pdbx_strand_id
1 'polypeptide(L)'
;MKRKPKSFNDRFNGGSSWGDEDGDYSDSLGGQPRRGPQSGKPSFINYTSLGILAAVFILGIGIGIAFSSNATISPQNVASREFIDRSAPNPELCVQFGASAMVTDMRLYITLNPFSVYVSQPSMRPGCVLRTNNWAILEQRKLVNQEQVRECKNRMNTFGFTGPLEGQPEINCIYQNDNAKNLFLNQPGAVTAPDSQNF
;
A
#
# COMPACT_ATOMS: atom_id res chain seq x y z
N MET A 1 1.25 -61.41 -15.04
CA MET A 1 2.13 -60.55 -15.86
C MET A 1 2.48 -59.31 -15.06
N LYS A 2 3.77 -59.14 -14.69
CA LYS A 2 4.30 -57.99 -13.96
C LYS A 2 4.64 -56.87 -14.96
N ARG A 3 4.20 -55.63 -14.70
CA ARG A 3 4.80 -54.43 -15.32
C ARG A 3 5.33 -53.52 -14.21
N LYS A 4 6.65 -53.37 -14.18
CA LYS A 4 7.43 -52.39 -13.41
C LYS A 4 7.66 -51.12 -14.29
N PRO A 5 8.04 -49.98 -13.69
CA PRO A 5 7.82 -48.64 -14.22
C PRO A 5 8.95 -48.16 -15.16
N LYS A 6 8.71 -47.09 -15.93
CA LYS A 6 9.77 -46.32 -16.61
C LYS A 6 9.88 -44.89 -16.08
N SER A 7 11.14 -44.52 -15.95
CA SER A 7 11.73 -43.40 -15.23
C SER A 7 11.45 -42.03 -15.82
N PHE A 8 11.40 -41.09 -14.90
CA PHE A 8 11.76 -39.68 -14.97
C PHE A 8 13.18 -39.51 -15.57
N ASN A 9 13.28 -38.95 -16.78
CA ASN A 9 14.25 -37.94 -17.21
C ASN A 9 14.10 -37.68 -18.72
N ASP A 10 14.54 -36.50 -19.14
CA ASP A 10 14.65 -35.98 -20.51
C ASP A 10 13.54 -34.98 -20.91
N ARG A 11 13.70 -33.74 -20.42
CA ARG A 11 13.44 -32.49 -21.18
C ARG A 11 13.86 -31.28 -20.35
N PHE A 12 15.16 -31.08 -20.20
CA PHE A 12 15.74 -29.76 -19.96
C PHE A 12 16.93 -29.60 -20.91
N ASN A 13 16.64 -29.09 -22.10
CA ASN A 13 17.63 -28.45 -22.95
C ASN A 13 16.94 -27.40 -23.83
N GLY A 14 17.57 -26.24 -23.97
CA GLY A 14 17.04 -25.02 -24.59
C GLY A 14 16.81 -23.95 -23.52
N GLY A 15 17.75 -23.08 -23.21
CA GLY A 15 18.52 -22.27 -24.15
C GLY A 15 17.96 -20.85 -24.06
N SER A 16 18.36 -20.10 -23.02
CA SER A 16 18.02 -18.71 -22.84
C SER A 16 18.76 -17.85 -23.87
N SER A 17 18.08 -17.54 -24.96
CA SER A 17 18.49 -16.53 -25.95
C SER A 17 18.04 -15.16 -25.42
N TRP A 18 18.96 -14.39 -24.86
CA TRP A 18 18.76 -12.96 -24.70
C TRP A 18 19.06 -12.32 -26.05
N GLY A 19 18.04 -11.74 -26.68
CA GLY A 19 18.19 -10.95 -27.90
C GLY A 19 18.69 -9.57 -27.53
N ASP A 20 19.92 -9.28 -27.94
CA ASP A 20 20.46 -7.95 -28.12
C ASP A 20 19.76 -7.30 -29.32
N GLU A 21 19.30 -6.06 -29.16
CA GLU A 21 18.81 -5.23 -30.27
C GLU A 21 19.61 -3.91 -30.28
N ASP A 22 20.27 -3.70 -31.40
CA ASP A 22 21.40 -2.80 -31.62
C ASP A 22 21.03 -1.32 -31.60
N GLY A 23 21.74 -0.53 -30.79
CA GLY A 23 21.80 0.92 -30.88
C GLY A 23 23.09 1.35 -31.58
N ASP A 24 23.00 1.63 -32.88
CA ASP A 24 24.10 2.14 -33.71
C ASP A 24 24.32 3.65 -33.42
N TYR A 25 25.44 3.98 -32.79
CA TYR A 25 26.00 5.34 -32.76
C TYR A 25 27.41 5.27 -33.33
N SER A 26 27.54 5.69 -34.58
CA SER A 26 28.80 5.92 -35.26
C SER A 26 29.50 7.14 -34.68
N ASP A 27 30.67 6.95 -34.05
CA ASP A 27 31.61 8.04 -33.80
C ASP A 27 33.01 7.69 -34.34
N SER A 28 33.65 8.71 -34.89
CA SER A 28 34.69 8.61 -35.91
C SER A 28 36.10 8.49 -35.34
N LEU A 29 36.87 7.60 -35.97
CA LEU A 29 38.32 7.67 -36.27
C LEU A 29 39.22 8.56 -35.39
N GLY A 30 40.09 7.91 -34.59
CA GLY A 30 41.28 8.55 -34.04
C GLY A 30 42.22 7.64 -33.24
N GLY A 31 43.19 7.02 -33.90
CA GLY A 31 44.57 6.80 -33.40
C GLY A 31 44.82 5.96 -32.14
N GLN A 32 45.32 4.73 -32.34
CA GLN A 32 46.12 3.97 -31.36
C GLN A 32 47.54 4.56 -31.21
N PRO A 33 48.25 4.42 -30.06
CA PRO A 33 48.81 3.11 -29.70
C PRO A 33 48.88 2.73 -28.19
N ARG A 34 48.85 1.40 -27.98
CA ARG A 34 49.50 0.59 -26.92
C ARG A 34 49.05 0.77 -25.46
N ARG A 35 48.13 -0.09 -25.05
CA ARG A 35 48.02 -0.58 -23.65
C ARG A 35 49.23 -1.48 -23.36
N GLY A 36 50.12 -1.01 -22.48
CA GLY A 36 50.86 -1.93 -21.60
C GLY A 36 49.93 -2.35 -20.46
N PRO A 37 49.92 -3.62 -20.01
CA PRO A 37 49.24 -3.98 -18.79
C PRO A 37 50.00 -3.35 -17.61
N GLN A 38 49.48 -2.25 -17.06
CA GLN A 38 49.93 -1.81 -15.74
C GLN A 38 49.40 -2.82 -14.72
N SER A 39 50.30 -3.77 -14.48
CA SER A 39 50.42 -4.62 -13.31
C SER A 39 49.70 -4.03 -12.10
N GLY A 40 48.77 -4.81 -11.54
CA GLY A 40 48.08 -4.47 -10.32
C GLY A 40 49.06 -4.07 -9.23
N LYS A 41 48.85 -2.88 -8.66
CA LYS A 41 49.29 -2.58 -7.31
C LYS A 41 48.05 -2.71 -6.43
N PRO A 42 47.94 -3.73 -5.56
CA PRO A 42 47.06 -3.61 -4.42
C PRO A 42 47.62 -2.46 -3.60
N SER A 43 46.93 -1.31 -3.62
CA SER A 43 47.22 -0.23 -2.69
C SER A 43 47.00 -0.83 -1.31
N PHE A 44 48.09 -1.13 -0.60
CA PHE A 44 48.08 -1.28 0.84
C PHE A 44 47.33 -0.07 1.36
N ILE A 45 46.10 -0.27 1.84
CA ILE A 45 45.28 0.81 2.39
C ILE A 45 46.13 1.38 3.51
N ASN A 46 46.69 2.57 3.26
CA ASN A 46 47.51 3.24 4.26
C ASN A 46 46.64 3.39 5.51
N TYR A 47 47.13 2.96 6.67
CA TYR A 47 46.38 3.05 7.93
C TYR A 47 45.87 4.47 8.21
N THR A 48 46.60 5.48 7.72
CA THR A 48 46.17 6.89 7.71
C THR A 48 44.94 7.14 6.85
N SER A 49 44.84 6.56 5.65
CA SER A 49 43.66 6.66 4.80
C SER A 49 42.45 5.93 5.38
N LEU A 50 42.66 4.75 5.98
CA LEU A 50 41.59 4.03 6.69
C LEU A 50 41.08 4.81 7.89
N GLY A 51 41.97 5.44 8.66
CA GLY A 51 41.61 6.29 9.80
C GLY A 51 40.78 7.51 9.39
N ILE A 52 41.16 8.17 8.29
CA ILE A 52 40.40 9.31 7.76
C ILE A 52 39.01 8.87 7.31
N LEU A 53 38.89 7.75 6.60
CA LEU A 53 37.60 7.22 6.14
C LEU A 53 36.70 6.81 7.32
N ALA A 54 37.25 6.16 8.35
CA ALA A 54 36.51 5.80 9.55
C ALA A 54 36.04 7.04 10.33
N ALA A 55 36.87 8.07 10.44
CA ALA A 55 36.51 9.33 11.10
C ALA A 55 35.38 10.06 10.38
N VAL A 56 35.46 10.18 9.04
CA VAL A 56 34.40 10.80 8.23
C VAL A 56 33.10 9.99 8.30
N PHE A 57 33.18 8.65 8.34
CA PHE A 57 32.02 7.78 8.48
C PHE A 57 31.32 7.95 9.84
N ILE A 58 32.07 7.96 10.94
CA ILE A 58 31.52 8.18 12.28
C ILE A 58 30.92 9.60 12.40
N LEU A 59 31.59 10.60 11.84
CA LEU A 59 31.08 11.97 11.78
C LEU A 59 29.80 12.07 10.93
N GLY A 60 29.76 11.38 9.79
CA GLY A 60 28.59 11.30 8.91
C GLY A 60 27.38 10.62 9.58
N ILE A 61 27.61 9.54 10.33
CA ILE A 61 26.56 8.90 11.13
C ILE A 61 26.10 9.81 12.27
N GLY A 62 27.04 10.44 13.00
CA GLY A 62 26.71 11.33 14.13
C GLY A 62 25.88 12.54 13.69
N ILE A 63 26.26 13.16 12.57
CA ILE A 63 25.52 14.27 11.95
C ILE A 63 24.18 13.78 11.36
N GLY A 64 24.19 12.63 10.67
CA GLY A 64 22.99 12.03 10.09
C GLY A 64 21.92 11.70 11.14
N ILE A 65 22.31 11.17 12.30
CA ILE A 65 21.38 10.90 13.42
C ILE A 65 20.86 12.20 14.04
N ALA A 66 21.71 13.23 14.19
CA ALA A 66 21.28 14.53 14.72
C ALA A 66 20.24 15.22 13.81
N PHE A 67 20.38 15.10 12.49
CA PHE A 67 19.38 15.59 11.53
C PHE A 67 18.18 14.65 11.35
N SER A 68 18.33 13.33 11.51
CA SER A 68 17.20 12.39 11.49
C SER A 68 16.32 12.47 12.74
N SER A 69 16.84 13.06 13.82
CA SER A 69 16.12 13.24 15.09
C SER A 69 15.13 14.42 15.07
N ASN A 70 15.25 15.30 14.07
CA ASN A 70 14.30 16.39 13.81
C ASN A 70 13.45 16.11 12.56
N ALA A 71 13.08 14.85 12.33
CA ALA A 71 11.87 14.57 11.59
C ALA A 71 10.69 15.12 12.41
N THR A 72 10.34 16.37 12.16
CA THR A 72 9.05 16.95 12.50
C THR A 72 8.00 15.93 12.06
N ILE A 73 7.42 15.19 13.00
CA ILE A 73 6.28 14.31 12.76
C ILE A 73 5.11 15.26 12.49
N SER A 74 5.09 15.84 11.30
CA SER A 74 3.90 16.43 10.73
C SER A 74 2.84 15.31 10.64
N PRO A 75 1.55 15.63 10.75
CA PRO A 75 0.47 14.68 11.07
C PRO A 75 0.11 13.69 9.93
N GLN A 76 1.04 13.39 9.03
CA GLN A 76 0.81 12.82 7.71
C GLN A 76 1.10 11.30 7.65
N ASN A 77 1.63 10.68 8.71
CA ASN A 77 1.95 9.25 8.69
C ASN A 77 0.71 8.39 8.99
N VAL A 78 -0.23 8.41 8.05
CA VAL A 78 -1.29 7.41 7.85
C VAL A 78 -0.76 6.12 7.20
N ALA A 79 0.56 5.92 7.17
CA ALA A 79 1.25 4.92 6.34
C ALA A 79 1.31 3.50 6.92
N SER A 80 0.99 3.30 8.20
CA SER A 80 0.98 1.96 8.80
C SER A 80 -0.46 1.54 9.04
N ARG A 81 -0.90 0.44 8.40
CA ARG A 81 -2.20 -0.19 8.68
C ARG A 81 -2.43 -0.36 10.18
N GLU A 82 -1.38 -0.75 10.91
CA GLU A 82 -1.36 -0.83 12.37
C GLU A 82 -1.76 0.48 13.09
N PHE A 83 -1.37 1.65 12.57
CA PHE A 83 -1.77 2.94 13.16
C PHE A 83 -3.25 3.23 12.93
N ILE A 84 -3.78 2.86 11.75
CA ILE A 84 -5.20 2.99 11.41
C ILE A 84 -6.03 2.05 12.27
N ASP A 85 -5.61 0.78 12.37
CA ASP A 85 -6.26 -0.26 13.14
C ASP A 85 -6.33 0.10 14.63
N ARG A 86 -5.25 0.64 15.20
CA ARG A 86 -5.22 1.09 16.60
C ARG A 86 -6.01 2.36 16.86
N SER A 87 -6.10 3.25 15.87
CA SER A 87 -6.82 4.51 16.00
C SER A 87 -8.33 4.36 15.76
N ALA A 88 -8.77 3.21 15.26
CA ALA A 88 -10.17 2.92 15.00
C ALA A 88 -11.00 3.02 16.29
N PRO A 89 -12.26 3.50 16.20
CA PRO A 89 -13.16 3.44 17.34
C PRO A 89 -13.43 1.98 17.70
N ASN A 90 -13.22 1.63 18.99
CA ASN A 90 -13.33 0.27 19.50
C ASN A 90 -12.51 -0.74 18.66
N PRO A 91 -11.17 -0.68 18.71
CA PRO A 91 -10.30 -1.39 17.76
C PRO A 91 -10.49 -2.91 17.79
N GLU A 92 -10.72 -3.51 18.96
CA GLU A 92 -10.97 -4.95 19.09
C GLU A 92 -12.26 -5.37 18.40
N LEU A 93 -13.32 -4.59 18.58
CA LEU A 93 -14.61 -4.82 17.92
C LEU A 93 -14.46 -4.64 16.42
N CYS A 94 -13.76 -3.58 16.00
CA CYS A 94 -13.61 -3.26 14.60
C CYS A 94 -12.85 -4.36 13.84
N VAL A 95 -11.77 -4.89 14.40
CA VAL A 95 -11.03 -6.01 13.80
C VAL A 95 -11.88 -7.29 13.76
N GLN A 96 -12.64 -7.58 14.83
CA GLN A 96 -13.43 -8.81 14.92
C GLN A 96 -14.68 -8.82 14.03
N PHE A 97 -15.35 -7.68 13.90
CA PHE A 97 -16.68 -7.61 13.28
C PHE A 97 -16.74 -6.72 12.04
N GLY A 98 -15.63 -6.09 11.66
CA GLY A 98 -15.56 -5.14 10.56
C GLY A 98 -14.14 -4.95 10.01
N ALA A 99 -13.86 -3.71 9.61
CA ALA A 99 -12.55 -3.23 9.18
C ALA A 99 -12.35 -1.78 9.61
N SER A 100 -11.12 -1.45 10.02
CA SER A 100 -10.77 -0.06 10.32
C SER A 100 -10.85 0.78 9.03
N ALA A 101 -11.28 2.03 9.19
CA ALA A 101 -11.53 2.92 8.07
C ALA A 101 -11.08 4.34 8.39
N MET A 102 -10.76 5.09 7.34
CA MET A 102 -10.53 6.52 7.39
C MET A 102 -11.74 7.23 6.80
N VAL A 103 -12.54 7.86 7.66
CA VAL A 103 -13.70 8.63 7.26
C VAL A 103 -13.23 10.02 6.87
N THR A 104 -13.60 10.44 5.66
CA THR A 104 -13.18 11.71 5.08
C THR A 104 -14.40 12.57 4.79
N ASP A 105 -14.49 13.71 5.47
CA ASP A 105 -15.54 14.70 5.26
C ASP A 105 -15.01 15.79 4.34
N MET A 106 -15.56 15.87 3.12
CA MET A 106 -15.22 16.92 2.16
C MET A 106 -16.48 17.47 1.49
N ARG A 107 -16.45 18.77 1.17
CA ARG A 107 -17.49 19.44 0.38
C ARG A 107 -17.02 19.61 -1.05
N LEU A 108 -17.88 19.22 -1.98
CA LEU A 108 -17.74 19.42 -3.42
C LEU A 108 -18.68 20.55 -3.85
N TYR A 109 -18.14 21.59 -4.48
CA TYR A 109 -18.91 22.70 -5.01
C TYR A 109 -18.92 22.62 -6.54
N ILE A 110 -20.09 22.62 -7.15
CA ILE A 110 -20.27 22.62 -8.60
C ILE A 110 -21.01 23.90 -8.97
N THR A 111 -20.37 24.78 -9.72
CA THR A 111 -21.00 25.95 -10.32
C THR A 111 -21.45 25.59 -11.74
N LEU A 112 -22.58 26.13 -12.20
CA LEU A 112 -23.12 25.87 -13.55
C LEU A 112 -22.98 27.05 -14.51
N ASN A 113 -22.57 28.22 -14.00
CA ASN A 113 -22.34 29.42 -14.80
C ASN A 113 -21.31 30.35 -14.12
N PRO A 114 -20.02 30.29 -14.50
CA PRO A 114 -19.41 29.30 -15.39
C PRO A 114 -19.38 27.89 -14.77
N PHE A 115 -19.24 26.84 -15.59
CA PHE A 115 -19.10 25.48 -15.06
C PHE A 115 -17.73 25.31 -14.38
N SER A 116 -17.71 25.05 -13.07
CA SER A 116 -16.46 24.84 -12.32
C SER A 116 -16.70 23.93 -11.12
N VAL A 117 -15.67 23.18 -10.73
CA VAL A 117 -15.71 22.24 -9.61
C VAL A 117 -14.62 22.59 -8.60
N TYR A 118 -14.99 22.76 -7.33
CA TYR A 118 -14.06 23.06 -6.24
C TYR A 118 -14.20 22.03 -5.13
N VAL A 119 -13.08 21.65 -4.51
CA VAL A 119 -13.03 20.76 -3.36
C VAL A 119 -12.51 21.53 -2.14
N SER A 120 -13.19 21.38 -1.02
CA SER A 120 -12.71 21.93 0.27
C SER A 120 -11.60 21.07 0.87
N GLN A 121 -10.85 21.63 1.82
CA GLN A 121 -9.89 20.85 2.60
C GLN A 121 -10.62 19.71 3.34
N PRO A 122 -10.25 18.44 3.11
CA PRO A 122 -10.91 17.32 3.75
C PRO A 122 -10.52 17.23 5.23
N SER A 123 -11.50 16.89 6.08
CA SER A 123 -11.25 16.47 7.46
C SER A 123 -11.19 14.95 7.51
N MET A 124 -10.17 14.37 8.15
CA MET A 124 -10.01 12.93 8.29
C MET A 124 -10.23 12.50 9.73
N ARG A 125 -11.07 11.47 9.93
CA ARG A 125 -11.38 10.88 11.24
C ARG A 125 -11.23 9.36 11.17
N PRO A 126 -10.75 8.71 12.24
CA PRO A 126 -10.79 7.25 12.31
C PRO A 126 -12.24 6.78 12.41
N GLY A 127 -12.54 5.69 11.72
CA GLY A 127 -13.83 5.04 11.74
C GLY A 127 -13.72 3.53 11.63
N CYS A 128 -14.86 2.88 11.67
CA CYS A 128 -14.98 1.45 11.50
C CYS A 128 -16.14 1.15 10.57
N VAL A 129 -15.94 0.22 9.62
CA VAL A 129 -17.00 -0.31 8.76
C VAL A 129 -17.31 -1.73 9.20
N LEU A 130 -18.56 -2.00 9.56
CA LEU A 130 -18.99 -3.32 10.00
C LEU A 130 -19.25 -4.26 8.81
N ARG A 131 -18.99 -5.55 9.01
CA ARG A 131 -19.48 -6.60 8.10
C ARG A 131 -21.01 -6.71 8.20
N THR A 132 -21.64 -6.99 7.07
CA THR A 132 -23.11 -7.12 6.93
C THR A 132 -23.77 -8.12 7.89
N ASN A 133 -23.04 -9.16 8.30
CA ASN A 133 -23.52 -10.18 9.23
C ASN A 133 -23.46 -9.79 10.72
N ASN A 134 -22.81 -8.67 11.07
CA ASN A 134 -22.54 -8.28 12.46
C ASN A 134 -23.31 -7.04 12.93
N TRP A 135 -24.32 -6.60 12.20
CA TRP A 135 -25.09 -5.38 12.54
C TRP A 135 -25.90 -5.49 13.83
N ALA A 136 -26.21 -6.72 14.27
CA ALA A 136 -26.92 -6.96 15.53
C ALA A 136 -26.23 -6.33 16.74
N ILE A 137 -24.91 -6.07 16.67
CA ILE A 137 -24.15 -5.41 17.74
C ILE A 137 -24.65 -3.97 17.94
N LEU A 138 -25.02 -3.27 16.86
CA LEU A 138 -25.55 -1.91 16.94
C LEU A 138 -26.99 -1.90 17.49
N GLU A 139 -27.80 -2.89 17.12
CA GLU A 139 -29.17 -3.05 17.65
C GLU A 139 -29.17 -3.39 19.14
N GLN A 140 -28.30 -4.31 19.58
CA GLN A 140 -28.17 -4.71 20.98
C GLN A 140 -27.77 -3.53 21.87
N ARG A 141 -26.93 -2.62 21.37
CA ARG A 141 -26.54 -1.39 22.04
C ARG A 141 -27.55 -0.26 21.88
N LYS A 142 -28.67 -0.49 21.18
CA LYS A 142 -29.73 0.49 20.88
C LYS A 142 -29.22 1.73 20.13
N LEU A 143 -28.16 1.57 19.35
CA LEU A 143 -27.57 2.64 18.55
C LEU A 143 -28.24 2.78 17.18
N VAL A 144 -28.90 1.71 16.72
CA VAL A 144 -29.78 1.69 15.55
C VAL A 144 -31.06 0.92 15.91
N ASN A 145 -32.14 1.23 15.21
CA ASN A 145 -33.40 0.50 15.33
C ASN A 145 -33.57 -0.53 14.19
N GLN A 146 -34.52 -1.45 14.37
CA GLN A 146 -34.79 -2.52 13.40
C GLN A 146 -35.18 -1.99 12.01
N GLU A 147 -35.85 -0.84 11.95
CA GLU A 147 -36.28 -0.24 10.69
C GLU A 147 -35.09 0.33 9.90
N GLN A 148 -34.16 1.01 10.58
CA GLN A 148 -32.90 1.50 10.01
C GLN A 148 -32.05 0.35 9.48
N VAL A 149 -31.99 -0.76 10.23
CA VAL A 149 -31.28 -1.97 9.80
C VAL A 149 -31.93 -2.56 8.54
N ARG A 150 -33.26 -2.67 8.53
CA ARG A 150 -34.01 -3.16 7.37
C ARG A 150 -33.82 -2.27 6.14
N GLU A 151 -33.93 -0.96 6.29
CA GLU A 151 -33.74 0.00 5.21
C GLU A 151 -32.31 -0.06 4.66
N CYS A 152 -31.32 -0.10 5.54
CA CYS A 152 -29.92 -0.19 5.14
C CYS A 152 -29.63 -1.50 4.38
N LYS A 153 -30.16 -2.61 4.89
CA LYS A 153 -30.06 -3.93 4.23
C LYS A 153 -30.65 -3.93 2.83
N ASN A 154 -31.85 -3.36 2.68
CA ASN A 154 -32.58 -3.35 1.41
C ASN A 154 -31.85 -2.55 0.31
N ARG A 155 -30.97 -1.62 0.70
CA ARG A 155 -30.16 -0.81 -0.22
C ARG A 155 -28.81 -1.45 -0.55
N MET A 156 -28.56 -2.70 -0.12
CA MET A 156 -27.26 -3.38 -0.27
C MET A 156 -26.09 -2.57 0.33
N ASN A 157 -26.36 -1.85 1.42
CA ASN A 157 -25.39 -1.02 2.12
C ASN A 157 -24.84 -1.74 3.36
N THR A 158 -23.87 -1.12 4.04
CA THR A 158 -23.39 -1.53 5.36
C THR A 158 -23.35 -0.37 6.35
N PHE A 159 -23.10 -0.64 7.62
CA PHE A 159 -22.94 0.40 8.64
C PHE A 159 -21.47 0.76 8.84
N GLY A 160 -21.19 2.06 8.78
CA GLY A 160 -19.96 2.65 9.26
C GLY A 160 -20.21 3.50 10.49
N PHE A 161 -19.21 3.63 11.36
CA PHE A 161 -19.29 4.53 12.50
C PHE A 161 -17.97 5.25 12.80
N THR A 162 -18.09 6.43 13.40
CA THR A 162 -16.96 7.18 13.98
C THR A 162 -17.22 7.48 15.45
N GLY A 163 -16.15 7.50 16.25
CA GLY A 163 -16.25 7.64 17.70
C GLY A 163 -16.65 6.36 18.43
N PRO A 164 -16.42 6.27 19.75
CA PRO A 164 -16.64 5.06 20.54
C PRO A 164 -18.13 4.74 20.70
N LEU A 165 -18.48 3.46 20.59
CA LEU A 165 -19.86 2.96 20.70
C LEU A 165 -20.47 3.13 22.10
N GLU A 166 -19.64 3.31 23.13
CA GLU A 166 -20.08 3.56 24.51
C GLU A 166 -20.52 5.02 24.75
N GLY A 167 -20.13 5.92 23.85
CA GLY A 167 -20.45 7.34 23.93
C GLY A 167 -21.62 7.72 23.01
N GLN A 168 -21.39 8.71 22.17
CA GLN A 168 -22.34 9.13 21.12
C GLN A 168 -21.63 8.99 19.77
N PRO A 169 -21.56 7.77 19.22
CA PRO A 169 -20.94 7.55 17.92
C PRO A 169 -21.81 8.16 16.81
N GLU A 170 -21.16 8.59 15.74
CA GLU A 170 -21.85 8.91 14.49
C GLU A 170 -21.94 7.63 13.66
N ILE A 171 -23.16 7.15 13.39
CA ILE A 171 -23.41 5.90 12.65
C ILE A 171 -24.14 6.23 11.35
N ASN A 172 -23.62 5.72 10.24
CA ASN A 172 -24.19 5.94 8.92
C ASN A 172 -24.34 4.62 8.17
N CYS A 173 -25.47 4.49 7.46
CA CYS A 173 -25.65 3.48 6.44
C CYS A 173 -24.89 3.92 5.18
N ILE A 174 -23.79 3.26 4.87
CA ILE A 174 -22.85 3.59 3.81
C ILE A 174 -22.92 2.55 2.68
N TYR A 175 -22.79 3.01 1.44
CA TYR A 175 -22.78 2.14 0.27
C TYR A 175 -21.39 1.54 0.07
N GLN A 176 -21.34 0.22 -0.10
CA GLN A 176 -20.15 -0.48 -0.55
C GLN A 176 -20.19 -0.55 -2.07
N ASN A 177 -19.22 0.07 -2.73
CA ASN A 177 -19.06 -0.10 -4.17
C ASN A 177 -18.43 -1.48 -4.39
N ASP A 178 -19.24 -2.46 -4.76
CA ASP A 178 -18.75 -3.79 -5.12
C ASP A 178 -17.71 -3.66 -6.24
N ASN A 179 -16.62 -4.43 -6.14
CA ASN A 179 -15.45 -4.39 -7.03
C ASN A 179 -15.75 -4.61 -8.53
N ALA A 180 -17.00 -4.82 -8.92
CA ALA A 180 -17.47 -4.96 -10.30
C ALA A 180 -17.23 -3.73 -11.20
N LYS A 181 -16.90 -2.56 -10.64
CA LYS A 181 -16.51 -1.36 -11.42
C LYS A 181 -15.01 -1.04 -11.37
N ASN A 182 -14.20 -1.92 -10.80
CA ASN A 182 -12.76 -1.72 -10.73
C ASN A 182 -12.13 -2.05 -12.10
N LEU A 183 -12.11 -1.07 -13.01
CA LEU A 183 -11.58 -1.21 -14.38
C LEU A 183 -10.07 -1.56 -14.42
N PHE A 184 -9.39 -1.54 -13.27
CA PHE A 184 -7.98 -1.92 -13.14
C PHE A 184 -7.75 -3.44 -13.11
N LEU A 185 -8.75 -4.25 -12.73
CA LEU A 185 -8.60 -5.70 -12.59
C LEU A 185 -8.98 -6.48 -13.87
N ASN A 186 -9.58 -5.81 -14.86
CA ASN A 186 -9.98 -6.40 -16.14
C ASN A 186 -8.97 -6.10 -17.27
N GLN A 187 -7.66 -6.14 -16.98
CA GLN A 187 -6.63 -6.12 -18.02
C GLN A 187 -6.33 -7.57 -18.46
N PRO A 188 -6.24 -7.86 -19.77
CA PRO A 188 -5.87 -9.19 -20.23
C PRO A 188 -4.47 -9.54 -19.69
N GLY A 189 -4.41 -10.49 -18.75
CA GLY A 189 -3.19 -10.90 -18.04
C GLY A 189 -3.16 -10.58 -16.53
N ALA A 190 -4.14 -9.86 -16.00
CA ALA A 190 -4.27 -9.66 -14.56
C ALA A 190 -4.77 -10.93 -13.86
N VAL A 191 -4.05 -11.36 -12.82
CA VAL A 191 -4.50 -12.44 -11.93
C VAL A 191 -5.77 -11.94 -11.23
N THR A 192 -6.87 -12.66 -11.38
CA THR A 192 -8.14 -12.33 -10.73
C THR A 192 -7.91 -12.23 -9.21
N ALA A 193 -8.06 -11.02 -8.66
CA ALA A 193 -8.12 -10.84 -7.23
C ALA A 193 -9.34 -11.63 -6.72
N PRO A 194 -9.22 -12.41 -5.62
CA PRO A 194 -10.34 -13.16 -5.09
C PRO A 194 -11.50 -12.20 -4.80
N ASP A 195 -12.69 -12.64 -5.20
CA ASP A 195 -13.95 -11.96 -4.96
C ASP A 195 -13.99 -11.42 -3.53
N SER A 196 -14.15 -10.12 -3.37
CA SER A 196 -14.36 -9.45 -2.08
C SER A 196 -15.76 -9.73 -1.52
N GLN A 197 -16.33 -10.88 -1.84
CA GLN A 197 -17.51 -11.38 -1.17
C GLN A 197 -17.03 -11.71 0.25
N ASN A 198 -17.51 -10.93 1.24
CA ASN A 198 -17.18 -10.96 2.68
C ASN A 198 -16.22 -9.87 3.18
N PHE A 199 -16.49 -8.60 2.86
CA PHE A 199 -16.17 -7.48 3.75
C PHE A 199 -17.44 -6.86 4.32
#